data_AF-A0A292RV70-F1
#
_entry.id   AF-A0A292RV70-F1
#
_cell.length_a   1.000
_cell.length_b   1.000
_cell.length_c   1.000
_cell.angle_alpha   90.00
_cell.angle_beta   90.00
_cell.angle_gamma   90.00
#
_symmetry.space_group_name_H-M   'P 1'
#
loop_
_entity.id
_entity.type
_entity.pdbx_description
1 polymer ?
#
loop_
_entity_poly.entity_id
_entity_poly.type
_entity_poly.pdbx_seq_one_letter_code
_entity_poly.pdbx_strand_id
1 'polypeptide(L)'
;MCEVIHMNKPSENILKLIEKSPQISVQDLLECLDPESIYKLMMTYGGETIFVPKIDKVLKMERNEKIKNDFNAGLSQRQLVKKYGITARYLRKLLTEIEE
;
A
#
# COMPACT_ATOMS: atom_id res chain seq x y z
N MET A 1 2.16 -1.82 -21.60
CA MET A 1 3.40 -1.36 -20.96
C MET A 1 3.31 0.17 -21.01
N CYS A 2 2.79 0.79 -19.96
CA CYS A 2 2.64 2.24 -19.95
C CYS A 2 4.02 2.85 -19.81
N GLU A 3 4.47 3.49 -20.89
CA GLU A 3 5.67 4.31 -20.90
C GLU A 3 5.55 5.33 -19.76
N VAL A 4 6.57 5.32 -18.91
CA VAL A 4 6.78 6.32 -17.87
C VAL A 4 6.97 7.65 -18.61
N ILE A 5 5.88 8.40 -18.75
CA ILE A 5 5.88 9.74 -19.34
C ILE A 5 6.94 10.52 -18.56
N HIS A 6 7.96 11.01 -19.27
CA HIS A 6 8.97 11.90 -18.73
C HIS A 6 8.28 13.05 -17.98
N MET A 7 8.30 12.98 -16.64
CA MET A 7 7.73 14.01 -15.79
C MET A 7 8.64 15.24 -15.82
N ASN A 8 8.29 16.21 -16.65
CA ASN A 8 8.68 17.59 -16.34
C ASN A 8 8.05 17.94 -14.99
N LYS A 9 8.88 18.33 -14.02
CA LYS A 9 8.44 18.77 -12.70
C LYS A 9 7.34 19.84 -12.87
N PRO A 10 6.19 19.73 -12.18
CA PRO A 10 5.14 20.74 -12.29
C PRO A 10 5.68 22.12 -11.91
N SER A 11 5.21 23.15 -12.60
CA SER A 11 5.60 24.52 -12.27
C SER A 11 5.08 24.91 -10.88
N GLU A 12 5.80 25.81 -10.21
CA GLU A 12 5.43 26.35 -8.88
C GLU A 12 3.98 26.88 -8.84
N ASN A 13 3.52 27.45 -9.96
CA ASN A 13 2.16 27.99 -10.07
C ASN A 13 1.10 26.88 -10.00
N ILE A 14 1.34 25.73 -10.65
CA ILE A 14 0.42 24.59 -10.61
C ILE A 14 0.27 24.06 -9.19
N LEU A 15 1.39 23.93 -8.45
CA LEU A 15 1.37 23.45 -7.07
C LEU A 15 0.55 24.38 -6.17
N LYS A 16 0.73 25.70 -6.31
CA LYS A 16 -0.08 26.71 -5.58
C LYS A 16 -1.57 26.65 -5.92
N LEU A 17 -1.93 26.31 -7.15
CA LEU A 17 -3.33 26.14 -7.54
C LEU A 17 -3.94 24.89 -6.92
N ILE A 18 -3.18 23.80 -6.80
CA ILE A 18 -3.61 22.58 -6.12
C ILE A 18 -3.85 22.84 -4.63
N GLU A 19 -2.90 23.51 -3.96
CA GLU A 19 -3.03 23.90 -2.55
C GLU A 19 -4.29 24.74 -2.27
N LYS A 20 -4.62 25.64 -3.20
CA LYS A 20 -5.77 26.55 -3.11
C LYS A 20 -7.05 25.98 -3.75
N SER A 21 -7.05 24.70 -4.11
CA SER A 21 -8.19 24.09 -4.80
C SER A 21 -9.45 24.15 -3.93
N PRO A 22 -10.60 24.61 -4.47
CA PRO A 22 -11.86 24.64 -3.71
C PRO A 22 -12.50 23.26 -3.54
N GLN A 23 -11.95 22.21 -4.16
CA GLN A 23 -12.52 20.87 -4.15
C GLN A 23 -12.18 20.15 -2.84
N ILE A 24 -13.21 19.69 -2.12
CA ILE A 24 -13.07 19.01 -0.82
C ILE A 24 -12.17 17.78 -0.92
N SER A 25 -12.32 16.96 -1.96
CA SER A 25 -11.49 15.78 -2.17
C SER A 25 -10.00 16.10 -2.30
N VAL A 26 -9.65 17.27 -2.86
CA VAL A 26 -8.26 17.72 -2.97
C VAL A 26 -7.76 18.22 -1.62
N GLN A 27 -8.60 18.91 -0.85
CA GLN A 27 -8.28 19.35 0.51
C GLN A 27 -8.03 18.15 1.45
N ASP A 28 -8.88 17.12 1.41
CA ASP A 28 -8.71 15.89 2.19
C ASP A 28 -7.39 15.18 1.84
N LEU A 29 -7.02 15.16 0.55
CA LEU A 29 -5.76 14.58 0.11
C LEU A 29 -4.55 15.41 0.57
N LEU A 30 -4.67 16.75 0.63
CA LEU A 30 -3.60 17.64 1.12
C LEU A 30 -3.29 17.45 2.61
N GLU A 31 -4.20 16.87 3.40
CA GLU A 31 -3.91 16.52 4.80
C GLU A 31 -2.87 15.40 4.95
N CYS A 32 -2.71 14.56 3.94
CA CYS A 32 -1.85 13.38 3.99
C CYS A 32 -0.82 13.28 2.85
N LEU A 33 -0.96 14.06 1.78
CA LEU A 33 -0.08 14.05 0.60
C LEU A 33 0.42 15.46 0.29
N ASP A 34 1.64 15.55 -0.23
CA ASP A 34 2.17 16.80 -0.76
C ASP A 34 1.54 17.15 -2.13
N PRO A 35 1.53 18.44 -2.52
CA PRO A 35 0.94 18.88 -3.77
C PRO A 35 1.52 18.22 -5.03
N GLU A 36 2.79 17.81 -5.02
CA GLU A 36 3.41 17.13 -6.17
C GLU A 36 2.89 15.69 -6.30
N SER A 37 2.69 14.99 -5.19
CA SER A 37 2.04 13.67 -5.16
C SER A 37 0.58 13.73 -5.65
N ILE A 38 -0.16 14.76 -5.25
CA ILE A 38 -1.53 14.98 -5.74
C ILE A 38 -1.53 15.29 -7.25
N TYR A 39 -0.60 16.11 -7.73
CA TYR A 39 -0.43 16.36 -9.17
C TYR A 39 -0.19 15.06 -9.95
N LYS A 40 0.70 14.18 -9.45
CA LYS A 40 0.95 12.85 -10.06
C LYS A 40 -0.31 11.99 -10.08
N LEU A 41 -1.08 12.00 -8.99
CA LEU A 41 -2.34 11.27 -8.89
C LEU A 41 -3.36 11.78 -9.92
N MET A 42 -3.53 13.10 -10.02
CA MET A 42 -4.42 13.74 -11.00
C MET A 42 -4.01 13.43 -12.44
N MET A 43 -2.71 13.48 -12.74
CA MET A 43 -2.19 13.16 -14.08
C MET A 43 -2.38 11.69 -14.47
N THR A 44 -2.29 10.79 -13.49
CA THR A 44 -2.30 9.35 -13.73
C THR A 44 -3.71 8.75 -13.72
N TYR A 45 -4.59 9.26 -12.85
CA TYR A 45 -5.90 8.66 -12.56
C TYR A 45 -7.06 9.67 -12.56
N GLY A 46 -6.83 10.91 -12.99
CA GLY A 46 -7.85 11.96 -12.99
C GLY A 46 -9.11 11.55 -13.77
N GLY A 47 -10.28 11.65 -13.14
CA GLY A 47 -11.56 11.26 -13.74
C GLY A 47 -11.94 9.78 -13.54
N GLU A 48 -11.05 8.97 -12.97
CA GLU A 48 -11.32 7.57 -12.64
C GLU A 48 -11.70 7.37 -11.16
N THR A 49 -12.31 6.24 -10.85
CA THR A 49 -12.53 5.79 -9.47
C THR A 49 -11.46 4.80 -9.06
N ILE A 50 -10.59 5.18 -8.13
CA ILE A 50 -9.52 4.32 -7.60
C ILE A 50 -9.98 3.63 -6.33
N PHE A 51 -9.76 2.32 -6.23
CA PHE A 51 -9.94 1.59 -4.98
C PHE A 51 -8.69 1.71 -4.09
N VAL A 52 -8.83 2.37 -2.93
CA VAL A 52 -7.77 2.43 -1.90
C VAL A 52 -8.00 1.29 -0.89
N PRO A 53 -7.13 0.26 -0.84
CA PRO A 53 -7.29 -0.83 0.10
C PRO A 53 -7.04 -0.39 1.55
N LYS A 54 -7.71 -1.04 2.49
CA LYS A 54 -7.40 -0.89 3.92
C LYS A 54 -5.97 -1.32 4.22
N ILE A 55 -5.28 -0.56 5.06
CA ILE A 55 -3.88 -0.82 5.45
C ILE A 55 -3.70 -2.21 6.09
N ASP A 56 -4.72 -2.73 6.79
CA ASP A 56 -4.72 -4.08 7.39
C ASP A 56 -4.38 -5.19 6.40
N LYS A 57 -4.78 -5.03 5.12
CA LYS A 57 -4.44 -6.02 4.09
C LYS A 57 -2.94 -6.04 3.83
N VAL A 58 -2.32 -4.87 3.69
CA VAL A 58 -0.89 -4.73 3.45
C VAL A 58 -0.08 -5.23 4.65
N LEU A 59 -0.48 -4.83 5.86
CA LEU A 59 0.15 -5.30 7.11
C LEU A 59 0.02 -6.82 7.27
N LYS A 60 -1.12 -7.39 6.88
CA LYS A 60 -1.31 -8.85 6.86
C LYS A 60 -0.38 -9.52 5.86
N MET A 61 -0.17 -8.94 4.67
CA MET A 61 0.76 -9.46 3.67
C MET A 61 2.19 -9.48 4.22
N GLU A 62 2.65 -8.36 4.78
CA GLU A 62 3.99 -8.28 5.41
C GLU A 62 4.16 -9.30 6.54
N ARG A 63 3.18 -9.42 7.44
CA ARG A 63 3.22 -10.43 8.51
C ARG A 63 3.30 -11.84 7.95
N ASN A 64 2.52 -12.14 6.91
CA ASN A 64 2.51 -13.45 6.29
C ASN A 64 3.87 -13.78 5.69
N GLU A 65 4.51 -12.83 4.98
CA GLU A 65 5.87 -13.01 4.46
C GLU A 65 6.88 -13.30 5.58
N LYS A 66 6.81 -12.57 6.70
CA LYS A 66 7.66 -12.84 7.86
C LYS A 66 7.45 -14.24 8.45
N ILE A 67 6.20 -14.71 8.51
CA ILE A 67 5.88 -16.07 8.96
C ILE A 67 6.49 -17.11 8.00
N LYS A 68 6.38 -16.89 6.67
CA LYS A 68 6.96 -17.79 5.66
C LYS A 68 8.49 -17.86 5.79
N ASN A 69 9.15 -16.71 5.94
CA ASN A 69 10.59 -16.63 6.10
C ASN A 69 11.07 -17.32 7.39
N ASP A 70 10.41 -17.09 8.51
CA ASP A 70 10.74 -17.76 9.77
C ASP A 70 10.52 -19.27 9.70
N PHE A 71 9.46 -19.72 9.02
CA PHE A 71 9.21 -21.14 8.80
C PHE A 71 10.33 -21.77 7.97
N ASN A 72 10.74 -21.14 6.87
CA ASN A 72 11.84 -21.58 6.02
C ASN A 72 13.19 -21.56 6.75
N ALA A 73 13.36 -20.66 7.73
CA ALA A 73 14.51 -20.62 8.63
C ALA A 73 14.49 -21.73 9.72
N GLY A 74 13.45 -22.58 9.74
CA GLY A 74 13.36 -23.76 10.59
C GLY A 74 12.58 -23.57 11.90
N LEU A 75 11.84 -22.47 12.07
CA LEU A 75 10.99 -22.32 13.26
C LEU A 75 9.83 -23.32 13.23
N SER A 76 9.56 -23.96 14.37
CA SER A 76 8.43 -24.87 14.50
C SER A 76 7.09 -24.14 14.46
N GLN A 77 6.03 -24.82 14.01
CA GLN A 77 4.68 -24.26 13.96
C GLN A 77 4.20 -23.72 15.31
N ARG A 78 4.60 -24.37 16.42
CA ARG A 78 4.26 -23.91 17.79
C ARG A 78 4.93 -22.58 18.13
N GLN A 79 6.19 -22.40 17.74
CA GLN A 79 6.92 -21.15 17.94
C GLN A 79 6.30 -20.01 17.11
N LEU A 80 5.92 -20.28 15.86
CA LEU A 80 5.27 -19.30 14.98
C LEU A 80 3.92 -18.83 15.52
N VAL A 81 3.06 -19.75 15.96
CA VAL A 81 1.77 -19.43 16.60
C VAL A 81 1.96 -18.48 17.79
N LYS A 82 2.93 -18.78 18.66
CA LYS A 82 3.23 -17.96 19.83
C LYS A 82 3.83 -16.60 19.46
N LYS A 83 4.80 -16.57 18.54
CA LYS A 83 5.52 -15.34 18.12
C LYS A 83 4.59 -14.33 17.46
N TYR A 84 3.66 -14.80 16.62
CA TYR A 84 2.80 -13.93 15.82
C TYR A 84 1.38 -13.78 16.36
N GLY A 85 1.04 -14.44 17.48
CA GLY A 85 -0.29 -14.36 18.09
C GLY A 85 -1.41 -14.86 17.17
N ILE A 86 -1.12 -15.84 16.31
CA ILE A 86 -2.08 -16.37 15.32
C ILE A 86 -2.58 -17.75 15.73
N THR A 87 -3.75 -18.16 15.22
CA THR A 87 -4.24 -19.51 15.45
C THR A 87 -3.45 -20.54 14.63
N ALA A 88 -3.31 -21.75 15.14
CA ALA A 88 -2.69 -22.85 14.40
C ALA A 88 -3.43 -23.16 13.09
N ARG A 89 -4.76 -22.96 13.04
CA ARG A 89 -5.56 -23.09 11.82
C ARG A 89 -5.14 -22.07 10.76
N TYR A 90 -4.96 -20.81 11.15
CA TYR A 90 -4.51 -19.77 10.23
C TYR A 90 -3.10 -20.06 9.71
N LEU A 91 -2.18 -20.48 10.59
CA LEU A 91 -0.83 -20.86 10.19
C LEU A 91 -0.83 -21.98 9.16
N ARG A 92 -1.58 -23.07 9.38
CA ARG A 92 -1.66 -24.18 8.41
C ARG A 92 -2.14 -23.72 7.05
N LYS A 93 -3.18 -22.88 7.00
CA LYS A 93 -3.67 -22.30 5.74
C LYS A 93 -2.56 -21.54 5.01
N LEU A 94 -1.78 -20.72 5.72
CA LEU A 94 -0.68 -19.97 5.12
C LEU A 94 0.44 -20.85 4.58
N LEU A 95 0.72 -21.98 5.25
CA LEU A 95 1.77 -22.90 4.82
C LEU A 95 1.33 -23.74 3.61
N THR A 96 0.04 -24.07 3.49
CA THR A 96 -0.48 -24.73 2.28
C THR A 96 -0.27 -23.86 1.03
N GLU A 97 -0.40 -22.54 1.15
CA GLU A 97 -0.10 -21.56 0.08
C GLU A 97 1.41 -21.42 -0.24
N ILE A 98 2.30 -22.22 0.34
CA ILE A 98 3.74 -22.28 0.02
C ILE A 98 4.08 -23.56 -0.75
N GLU A 99 3.31 -24.63 -0.54
CA GLU A 99 3.54 -25.94 -1.12
C GLU A 99 2.99 -26.05 -2.57
N GLU A 100 2.23 -25.05 -3.02
CA GLU A 100 1.73 -24.86 -4.39
C GLU A 100 2.64 -23.91 -5.19
#